data_AF-A0A4P6LWE0-F1
#
_entry.id   AF-A0A4P6LWE0-F1
#
_cell.length_a   1.000
_cell.length_b   1.000
_cell.length_c   1.000
_cell.angle_alpha   90.00
_cell.angle_beta   90.00
_cell.angle_gamma   90.00
#
_symmetry.space_group_name_H-M   'P 1'
#
loop_
_entity.id
_entity.type
_entity.pdbx_description
1 polymer ?
#
loop_
_entity_poly.entity_id
_entity_poly.type
_entity_poly.pdbx_seq_one_letter_code
_entity_poly.pdbx_strand_id
1 'polypeptide(L)'
;MKKKGLVAMGLAGVMTIGMCVPVLAAEDTYEDVNQNGTINPTNVEMEVLPSYTVKIPTKLNVDSSVGEVSVNLQAENTVLNNNNVLEISVPQKSIELVLSDDSATKYTMNFSGTAGTGKWILGTFDTGITTAEPLSSVPKLKKAEGETITKAGTYSTTVQFTVTQQDKITN
;
A
#
# COMPACT_ATOMS: atom_id res chain seq x y z
N MET A 1 65.78 -12.00 -24.57
CA MET A 1 65.26 -11.53 -25.87
C MET A 1 63.73 -11.43 -25.77
N LYS A 2 63.17 -10.21 -25.89
CA LYS A 2 62.17 -9.79 -26.90
C LYS A 2 60.88 -10.64 -26.92
N LYS A 3 59.76 -10.15 -26.37
CA LYS A 3 58.60 -9.48 -27.04
C LYS A 3 57.39 -10.46 -27.09
N LYS A 4 56.29 -10.22 -26.36
CA LYS A 4 55.09 -9.38 -26.62
C LYS A 4 53.89 -10.17 -27.19
N GLY A 5 52.71 -9.89 -26.63
CA GLY A 5 51.35 -10.24 -27.09
C GLY A 5 50.58 -10.94 -25.95
N LEU A 6 49.71 -10.35 -25.13
CA LEU A 6 48.65 -9.35 -25.30
C LEU A 6 47.54 -9.74 -26.29
N VAL A 7 46.50 -10.42 -25.82
CA VAL A 7 45.08 -10.33 -26.21
C VAL A 7 44.28 -10.84 -24.99
N ALA A 8 43.68 -9.99 -24.14
CA ALA A 8 42.42 -9.25 -24.29
C ALA A 8 41.17 -10.15 -24.16
N MET A 9 40.48 -9.94 -23.04
CA MET A 9 39.02 -9.91 -22.82
C MET A 9 38.09 -10.77 -23.69
N GLY A 10 37.37 -11.68 -23.02
CA GLY A 10 35.90 -11.69 -23.03
C GLY A 10 35.48 -11.90 -21.59
N LEU A 11 35.15 -10.88 -20.78
CA LEU A 11 34.00 -9.98 -20.85
C LEU A 11 32.66 -10.72 -21.00
N ALA A 12 31.92 -10.70 -19.88
CA ALA A 12 30.46 -10.67 -19.76
C ALA A 12 29.66 -11.77 -20.47
N GLY A 13 29.03 -12.63 -19.68
CA GLY A 13 28.06 -13.55 -20.24
C GLY A 13 27.24 -14.41 -19.28
N VAL A 14 27.08 -14.04 -18.01
CA VAL A 14 25.93 -14.53 -17.23
C VAL A 14 25.39 -13.37 -16.41
N MET A 15 24.84 -12.38 -17.13
CA MET A 15 23.82 -11.51 -16.56
C MET A 15 22.52 -12.32 -16.49
N THR A 16 21.85 -12.23 -15.35
CA THR A 16 20.40 -12.40 -15.22
C THR A 16 19.82 -13.75 -15.68
N ILE A 17 20.07 -14.81 -14.92
CA ILE A 17 18.97 -15.70 -14.52
C ILE A 17 18.54 -15.12 -13.17
N GLY A 18 17.72 -14.08 -13.16
CA GLY A 18 16.27 -14.30 -13.16
C GLY A 18 15.95 -14.89 -11.80
N MET A 19 15.54 -14.04 -10.85
CA MET A 19 15.02 -14.47 -9.55
C MET A 19 13.72 -15.26 -9.76
N CYS A 20 13.82 -16.48 -10.26
CA CYS A 20 12.85 -17.51 -9.96
C CYS A 20 13.26 -18.03 -8.59
N VAL A 21 12.56 -17.51 -7.58
CA VAL A 21 12.42 -18.12 -6.27
C VAL A 21 12.43 -19.64 -6.46
N PRO A 22 13.24 -20.42 -5.71
CA PRO A 22 13.01 -21.86 -5.67
C PRO A 22 11.61 -22.05 -5.11
N VAL A 23 10.65 -22.31 -6.00
CA VAL A 23 9.44 -23.02 -5.61
C VAL A 23 9.99 -24.37 -5.19
N LEU A 24 10.13 -24.56 -3.88
CA LEU A 24 10.39 -25.86 -3.30
C LEU A 24 9.28 -26.76 -3.86
N ALA A 25 9.64 -27.63 -4.81
CA ALA A 25 8.75 -28.72 -5.17
C ALA A 25 8.58 -29.52 -3.88
N ALA A 26 7.34 -29.55 -3.36
CA ALA A 26 7.02 -30.46 -2.28
C ALA A 26 7.33 -31.87 -2.76
N GLU A 27 8.03 -32.67 -1.95
CA GLU A 27 8.22 -34.09 -2.26
C GLU A 27 6.87 -34.78 -2.08
N ASP A 28 6.34 -35.35 -3.16
CA ASP A 28 5.13 -36.16 -3.09
C ASP A 28 5.38 -37.38 -2.19
N THR A 29 4.58 -37.53 -1.14
CA THR A 29 4.58 -38.74 -0.31
C THR A 29 3.57 -39.73 -0.88
N TYR A 30 4.01 -40.97 -1.09
CA TYR A 30 3.19 -42.04 -1.67
C TYR A 30 2.91 -43.11 -0.60
N GLU A 31 1.67 -43.58 -0.53
CA GLU A 31 1.30 -44.78 0.22
C GLU A 31 1.04 -45.94 -0.76
N ASP A 32 1.72 -47.07 -0.54
CA ASP A 32 1.50 -48.28 -1.32
C ASP A 32 0.17 -48.96 -0.93
N VAL A 33 -0.73 -49.17 -1.90
CA VAL A 33 -1.99 -49.90 -1.70
C VAL A 33 -1.92 -51.26 -2.41
N ASN A 34 -1.98 -52.35 -1.65
CA ASN A 34 -2.11 -53.71 -2.19
C ASN A 34 -3.58 -54.18 -2.18
N GLN A 35 -3.91 -55.14 -3.07
CA GLN A 35 -5.27 -55.60 -3.35
C GLN A 35 -6.11 -55.83 -2.08
N ASN A 36 -7.34 -55.31 -2.09
CA ASN A 36 -8.30 -55.23 -0.98
C ASN A 36 -7.99 -54.25 0.17
N GLY A 37 -7.00 -53.37 0.04
CA GLY A 37 -6.76 -52.27 0.98
C GLY A 37 -7.75 -51.11 0.84
N THR A 38 -8.15 -50.50 1.96
CA THR A 38 -8.84 -49.21 1.97
C THR A 38 -7.82 -48.11 1.66
N ILE A 39 -8.08 -47.28 0.66
CA ILE A 39 -7.21 -46.16 0.28
C ILE A 39 -7.42 -45.02 1.29
N ASN A 40 -6.35 -44.55 1.93
CA ASN A 40 -6.40 -43.32 2.73
C ASN A 40 -6.63 -42.11 1.81
N PRO A 41 -7.44 -41.12 2.21
CA PRO A 41 -7.65 -39.94 1.39
C PRO A 41 -6.34 -39.14 1.22
N THR A 42 -6.06 -38.71 -0.01
CA THR A 42 -4.95 -37.80 -0.33
C THR A 42 -5.32 -36.37 0.06
N ASN A 43 -4.41 -35.67 0.74
CA ASN A 43 -4.58 -34.26 1.06
C ASN A 43 -4.06 -33.38 -0.09
N VAL A 44 -4.83 -32.35 -0.45
CA VAL A 44 -4.44 -31.34 -1.45
C VAL A 44 -4.40 -29.99 -0.75
N GLU A 45 -3.24 -29.34 -0.75
CA GLU A 45 -3.02 -28.06 -0.06
C GLU A 45 -2.47 -27.03 -1.05
N MET A 46 -2.90 -25.77 -0.88
CA MET A 46 -2.40 -24.62 -1.64
C MET A 46 -2.19 -23.46 -0.67
N GLU A 47 -0.96 -22.95 -0.60
CA GLU A 47 -0.65 -21.75 0.17
C GLU A 47 -0.82 -20.51 -0.72
N VAL A 48 -1.62 -19.54 -0.26
CA VAL A 48 -1.83 -18.27 -0.94
C VAL A 48 -1.43 -17.15 0.02
N LEU A 49 -0.39 -16.40 -0.33
CA LEU A 49 0.08 -15.27 0.47
C LEU A 49 -0.75 -14.01 0.17
N PRO A 50 -0.88 -13.09 1.14
CA PRO A 50 -1.55 -11.82 0.90
C PRO A 50 -0.81 -10.97 -0.13
N SER A 51 -1.56 -10.36 -1.04
CA SER A 51 -1.05 -9.43 -2.05
C SER A 51 -2.08 -8.32 -2.31
N TYR A 52 -1.64 -7.10 -2.55
CA TYR A 52 -2.51 -5.97 -2.89
C TYR A 52 -1.72 -4.84 -3.52
N THR A 53 -2.40 -3.99 -4.29
CA THR A 53 -1.85 -2.73 -4.78
C THR A 53 -2.75 -1.58 -4.35
N VAL A 54 -2.16 -0.51 -3.83
CA VAL A 54 -2.87 0.71 -3.40
C VAL A 54 -2.34 1.90 -4.19
N LYS A 55 -3.26 2.71 -4.74
CA LYS A 55 -2.94 3.97 -5.42
C LYS A 55 -3.26 5.13 -4.48
N ILE A 56 -2.20 5.84 -4.08
CA ILE A 56 -2.25 7.02 -3.23
C ILE A 56 -1.78 8.23 -4.06
N PRO A 57 -2.50 9.37 -4.03
CA PRO A 57 -2.07 10.57 -4.73
C PRO A 57 -0.71 11.07 -4.24
N THR A 58 0.18 11.41 -5.17
CA THR A 58 1.50 11.98 -4.84
C THR A 58 1.44 13.45 -4.45
N LYS A 59 0.36 14.14 -4.84
CA LYS A 59 0.11 15.54 -4.50
C LYS A 59 -1.38 15.80 -4.37
N LEU A 60 -1.77 16.53 -3.33
CA LEU A 60 -3.11 17.08 -3.16
C LEU A 60 -3.02 18.59 -3.35
N ASN A 61 -3.79 19.14 -4.29
CA ASN A 61 -3.85 20.58 -4.52
C ASN A 61 -5.15 21.12 -3.93
N VAL A 62 -5.05 21.90 -2.86
CA VAL A 62 -6.21 22.48 -2.15
C VAL A 62 -6.52 23.83 -2.77
N ASP A 63 -7.76 24.00 -3.23
CA ASP A 63 -8.25 25.30 -3.66
C ASP A 63 -8.41 26.21 -2.42
N SER A 64 -7.71 27.33 -2.38
CA SER A 64 -7.77 28.30 -1.26
C SER A 64 -9.13 28.96 -1.08
N SER A 65 -9.98 29.01 -2.11
CA SER A 65 -11.32 29.61 -2.04
C SER A 65 -12.32 28.66 -1.39
N VAL A 66 -12.21 27.36 -1.66
CA VAL A 66 -13.09 26.32 -1.08
C VAL A 66 -12.53 25.81 0.25
N GLY A 67 -11.21 25.64 0.33
CA GLY A 67 -10.51 25.04 1.46
C GLY A 67 -10.78 23.55 1.60
N GLU A 68 -11.04 22.84 0.51
CA GLU A 68 -11.36 21.41 0.51
C GLU A 68 -10.79 20.71 -0.72
N VAL A 69 -10.32 19.47 -0.55
CA VAL A 69 -9.89 18.57 -1.63
C VAL A 69 -10.26 17.13 -1.31
N SER A 70 -10.64 16.35 -2.32
CA SER A 70 -10.86 14.91 -2.20
C SER A 70 -9.52 14.15 -2.20
N VAL A 71 -9.40 13.17 -1.32
CA VAL A 71 -8.26 12.27 -1.24
C VAL A 71 -8.64 10.97 -1.96
N ASN A 72 -8.36 10.91 -3.25
CA ASN A 72 -8.75 9.79 -4.10
C ASN A 72 -7.83 8.59 -3.87
N LEU A 73 -8.27 7.66 -3.03
CA LEU A 73 -7.60 6.40 -2.74
C LEU A 73 -8.24 5.27 -3.54
N GLN A 74 -7.43 4.35 -4.06
CA GLN A 74 -7.91 3.16 -4.75
C GLN A 74 -7.12 1.92 -4.34
N ALA A 75 -7.74 0.76 -4.41
CA ALA A 75 -7.09 -0.54 -4.27
C ALA A 75 -7.39 -1.43 -5.47
N GLU A 76 -6.45 -2.30 -5.82
CA GLU A 76 -6.60 -3.32 -6.85
C GLU A 76 -5.87 -4.61 -6.44
N ASN A 77 -6.31 -5.73 -7.00
CA ASN A 77 -5.76 -7.06 -6.75
C ASN A 77 -5.66 -7.41 -5.26
N THR A 78 -6.71 -7.14 -4.48
CA THR A 78 -6.69 -7.39 -3.02
C THR A 78 -6.92 -8.87 -2.73
N VAL A 79 -5.87 -9.54 -2.28
CA VAL A 79 -5.89 -10.88 -1.68
C VAL A 79 -5.38 -10.71 -0.25
N LEU A 80 -6.30 -10.74 0.71
CA LEU A 80 -5.99 -10.48 2.13
C LEU A 80 -6.18 -11.74 2.96
N ASN A 81 -5.67 -11.72 4.19
CA ASN A 81 -5.98 -12.77 5.18
C ASN A 81 -7.50 -12.91 5.37
N ASN A 82 -7.94 -14.11 5.75
CA ASN A 82 -9.36 -14.38 5.95
C ASN A 82 -9.96 -13.41 6.98
N ASN A 83 -11.13 -12.85 6.66
CA ASN A 83 -11.81 -11.81 7.44
C ASN A 83 -11.04 -10.49 7.62
N ASN A 84 -9.97 -10.23 6.86
CA ASN A 84 -9.27 -8.94 6.93
C ASN A 84 -9.76 -7.96 5.88
N VAL A 85 -9.60 -6.68 6.19
CA VAL A 85 -9.73 -5.54 5.28
C VAL A 85 -8.40 -4.81 5.19
N LEU A 86 -8.19 -4.10 4.07
CA LEU A 86 -7.04 -3.24 3.87
C LEU A 86 -7.39 -1.82 4.34
N GLU A 87 -6.81 -1.41 5.46
CA GLU A 87 -7.03 -0.11 6.06
C GLU A 87 -5.97 0.90 5.59
N ILE A 88 -6.41 2.09 5.20
CA ILE A 88 -5.53 3.24 4.94
C ILE A 88 -5.77 4.29 6.01
N SER A 89 -4.70 4.71 6.68
CA SER A 89 -4.74 5.68 7.76
C SER A 89 -3.60 6.70 7.67
N VAL A 90 -3.74 7.76 8.44
CA VAL A 90 -2.72 8.79 8.68
C VAL A 90 -2.48 8.92 10.20
N PRO A 91 -1.35 9.46 10.65
CA PRO A 91 -1.03 9.52 12.09
C PRO A 91 -2.04 10.34 12.91
N GLN A 92 -2.60 11.40 12.33
CA GLN A 92 -3.47 12.34 13.02
C GLN A 92 -4.53 12.93 12.10
N LYS A 93 -5.66 13.32 12.68
CA LYS A 93 -6.77 13.99 11.97
C LYS A 93 -6.34 15.32 11.36
N SER A 94 -5.55 16.09 12.09
CA SER A 94 -5.21 17.49 11.77
C SER A 94 -3.79 17.60 11.28
N ILE A 95 -3.57 18.40 10.24
CA ILE A 95 -2.25 18.74 9.72
C ILE A 95 -2.12 20.26 9.61
N GLU A 96 -0.89 20.74 9.75
CA GLU A 96 -0.55 22.14 9.55
C GLU A 96 0.21 22.27 8.24
N LEU A 97 -0.30 23.08 7.31
CA LEU A 97 0.48 23.52 6.17
C LEU A 97 1.26 24.77 6.57
N VAL A 98 2.54 24.82 6.18
CA VAL A 98 3.45 25.90 6.52
C VAL A 98 3.70 26.75 5.30
N LEU A 99 3.61 28.08 5.45
CA LEU A 99 3.94 29.03 4.39
C LEU A 99 5.45 28.95 4.09
N SER A 100 5.82 28.79 2.82
CA SER A 100 7.21 28.59 2.41
C SER A 100 8.16 29.71 2.85
N ASP A 101 7.67 30.96 2.88
CA ASP A 101 8.48 32.14 3.18
C ASP A 101 8.39 32.59 4.66
N ASP A 102 7.52 31.97 5.47
CA ASP A 102 7.35 32.28 6.88
C ASP A 102 6.84 31.05 7.66
N SER A 103 7.76 30.36 8.33
CA SER A 103 7.45 29.14 9.08
C SER A 103 6.54 29.33 10.30
N ALA A 104 6.35 30.57 10.76
CA ALA A 104 5.41 30.88 11.84
C ALA A 104 3.97 30.98 11.34
N THR A 105 3.76 31.26 10.05
CA THR A 105 2.43 31.29 9.44
C THR A 105 2.02 29.88 9.04
N LYS A 106 0.99 29.37 9.71
CA LYS A 106 0.44 28.03 9.50
C LYS A 106 -1.01 28.09 9.06
N TYR A 107 -1.46 27.03 8.38
CA TYR A 107 -2.83 26.84 7.96
C TYR A 107 -3.28 25.42 8.31
N THR A 108 -4.30 25.30 9.17
CA THR A 108 -4.74 24.00 9.70
C THR A 108 -5.80 23.36 8.82
N MET A 109 -5.60 22.08 8.48
CA MET A 109 -6.56 21.25 7.76
C MET A 109 -6.81 19.92 8.47
N ASN A 110 -8.01 19.38 8.29
CA ASN A 110 -8.52 18.17 8.91
C ASN A 110 -8.93 17.15 7.85
N PHE A 111 -8.47 15.92 8.00
CA PHE A 111 -8.99 14.78 7.26
C PHE A 111 -10.40 14.42 7.77
N SER A 112 -11.29 14.06 6.84
CA SER A 112 -12.47 13.26 7.17
C SER A 112 -12.07 11.82 7.47
N GLY A 113 -12.93 11.06 8.13
CA GLY A 113 -12.64 9.68 8.51
C GLY A 113 -13.09 9.40 9.94
N THR A 114 -12.49 8.38 10.54
CA THR A 114 -12.83 7.93 11.89
C THR A 114 -11.58 7.82 12.76
N ALA A 115 -11.75 8.03 14.06
CA ALA A 115 -10.68 7.83 15.02
C ALA A 115 -10.39 6.33 15.16
N GLY A 116 -9.11 5.96 15.06
CA GLY A 116 -8.59 4.67 15.47
C GLY A 116 -7.61 4.82 16.62
N THR A 117 -7.16 3.70 17.20
CA THR A 117 -6.16 3.72 18.27
C THR A 117 -4.82 4.24 17.74
N GLY A 118 -4.47 5.48 18.09
CA GLY A 118 -3.20 6.11 17.70
C GLY A 118 -3.10 6.51 16.21
N LYS A 119 -4.22 6.53 15.49
CA LYS A 119 -4.27 6.84 14.05
C LYS A 119 -5.63 7.42 13.66
N TRP A 120 -5.69 8.04 12.49
CA TRP A 120 -6.93 8.50 11.86
C TRP A 120 -7.18 7.71 10.58
N ILE A 121 -8.29 6.98 10.55
CA ILE A 121 -8.63 6.03 9.49
C ILE A 121 -9.36 6.78 8.38
N LEU A 122 -8.82 6.71 7.15
CA LEU A 122 -9.40 7.36 5.97
C LEU A 122 -10.41 6.46 5.26
N GLY A 123 -10.22 5.15 5.36
CA GLY A 123 -11.14 4.15 4.80
C GLY A 123 -10.54 2.75 4.78
N THR A 124 -11.36 1.79 4.37
CA THR A 124 -11.01 0.38 4.25
C THR A 124 -11.44 -0.17 2.88
N PHE A 125 -10.66 -1.10 2.35
CA PHE A 125 -11.00 -1.90 1.17
C PHE A 125 -11.19 -3.36 1.55
N ASP A 126 -12.21 -3.99 0.97
CA ASP A 126 -12.44 -5.42 1.13
C ASP A 126 -11.42 -6.26 0.33
N THR A 127 -11.33 -7.54 0.69
CA THR A 127 -10.62 -8.56 -0.11
C THR A 127 -11.43 -8.93 -1.36
N GLY A 128 -10.77 -9.43 -2.40
CA GLY A 128 -11.40 -9.89 -3.64
C GLY A 128 -11.56 -8.82 -4.72
N ILE A 129 -10.99 -7.62 -4.54
CA ILE A 129 -10.99 -6.57 -5.54
C ILE A 129 -10.02 -6.95 -6.66
N THR A 130 -10.51 -7.10 -7.88
CA THR A 130 -9.69 -7.53 -9.05
C THR A 130 -9.28 -6.39 -9.97
N THR A 131 -10.00 -5.26 -9.93
CA THR A 131 -9.69 -4.07 -10.73
C THR A 131 -9.66 -2.85 -9.82
N ALA A 132 -9.05 -1.75 -10.26
CA ALA A 132 -8.93 -0.56 -9.43
C ALA A 132 -10.29 0.00 -9.00
N GLU A 133 -10.58 -0.07 -7.71
CA GLU A 133 -11.81 0.43 -7.10
C GLU A 133 -11.50 1.57 -6.13
N PRO A 134 -12.28 2.67 -6.16
CA PRO A 134 -12.20 3.73 -5.16
C PRO A 134 -12.86 3.32 -3.84
N LEU A 135 -12.55 4.05 -2.77
CA LEU A 135 -13.33 3.92 -1.53
C LEU A 135 -14.81 4.24 -1.77
N SER A 136 -15.68 3.47 -1.11
CA SER A 136 -17.14 3.70 -1.14
C SER A 136 -17.53 5.09 -0.63
N SER A 137 -16.78 5.62 0.34
CA SER A 137 -16.86 7.00 0.79
C SER A 137 -15.50 7.66 0.62
N VAL A 138 -15.40 8.61 -0.31
CA VAL A 138 -14.14 9.28 -0.63
C VAL A 138 -13.74 10.24 0.51
N PRO A 139 -12.59 10.02 1.17
CA PRO A 139 -12.12 10.90 2.22
C PRO A 139 -11.73 12.27 1.66
N LYS A 140 -11.79 13.28 2.51
CA LYS A 140 -11.59 14.69 2.16
C LYS A 140 -10.61 15.31 3.13
N LEU A 141 -9.79 16.23 2.64
CA LEU A 141 -8.99 17.12 3.45
C LEU A 141 -9.62 18.50 3.39
N LYS A 142 -10.03 19.03 4.54
CA LYS A 142 -10.80 20.29 4.65
C LYS A 142 -10.13 21.25 5.60
N LYS A 143 -10.28 22.55 5.38
CA LYS A 143 -9.87 23.57 6.35
C LYS A 143 -10.51 23.31 7.71
N ALA A 144 -9.77 23.58 8.78
CA ALA A 144 -10.33 23.54 10.12
C ALA A 144 -11.41 24.62 10.29
N GLU A 145 -12.35 24.38 11.21
CA GLU A 145 -13.38 25.35 11.53
C GLU A 145 -12.76 26.63 12.10
N GLY A 146 -13.19 27.79 11.59
CA GLY A 146 -12.62 29.08 11.97
C GLY A 146 -11.27 29.43 11.32
N GLU A 147 -10.65 28.50 10.58
CA GLU A 147 -9.36 28.75 9.93
C GLU A 147 -9.51 29.74 8.76
N THR A 148 -8.63 30.75 8.72
CA THR A 148 -8.61 31.77 7.66
C THR A 148 -7.22 31.96 7.10
N ILE A 149 -7.12 32.14 5.78
CA ILE A 149 -5.85 32.45 5.11
C ILE A 149 -5.64 33.96 5.20
N THR A 150 -4.54 34.39 5.82
CA THR A 150 -4.22 35.81 6.04
C THR A 150 -3.05 36.31 5.20
N LYS A 151 -2.24 35.41 4.63
CA LYS A 151 -1.09 35.73 3.78
C LYS A 151 -1.16 34.95 2.48
N ALA A 152 -0.76 35.58 1.38
CA ALA A 152 -0.61 34.90 0.09
C ALA A 152 0.73 34.14 0.03
N GLY A 153 0.73 33.01 -0.68
CA GLY A 153 1.92 32.23 -0.96
C GLY A 153 1.64 30.73 -0.98
N THR A 154 2.70 29.92 -0.98
CA THR A 154 2.57 28.46 -1.03
C THR A 154 2.63 27.87 0.38
N TYR A 155 1.55 27.22 0.77
CA TYR A 155 1.47 26.45 2.00
C TYR A 155 1.70 24.98 1.69
N SER A 156 2.61 24.32 2.42
CA SER A 156 2.94 22.92 2.16
C SER A 156 3.23 22.14 3.42
N THR A 157 3.02 20.83 3.35
CA THR A 157 3.39 19.86 4.38
C THR A 157 3.50 18.48 3.73
N THR A 158 4.08 17.52 4.45
CA THR A 158 4.17 16.12 4.02
C THR A 158 3.25 15.27 4.87
N VAL A 159 2.46 14.42 4.22
CA VAL A 159 1.57 13.47 4.89
C VAL A 159 2.07 12.06 4.62
N GLN A 160 2.31 11.30 5.69
CA GLN A 160 2.63 9.89 5.59
C GLN A 160 1.35 9.06 5.71
N PHE A 161 1.09 8.23 4.71
CA PHE A 161 0.00 7.26 4.74
C PHE A 161 0.52 5.91 5.23
N THR A 162 -0.30 5.23 6.01
CA THR A 162 -0.05 3.87 6.50
C THR A 162 -1.09 2.95 5.88
N VAL A 163 -0.64 1.81 5.37
CA VAL A 163 -1.49 0.76 4.77
C VAL A 163 -1.27 -0.51 5.56
N THR A 164 -2.34 -1.06 6.16
CA THR A 164 -2.26 -2.29 6.97
C THR A 164 -3.45 -3.20 6.72
N GLN A 165 -3.25 -4.51 6.86
CA GLN A 165 -4.38 -5.43 7.00
C GLN A 165 -4.87 -5.42 8.45
N GLN A 166 -6.17 -5.39 8.64
CA GLN A 166 -6.83 -5.39 9.94
C GLN A 166 -8.01 -6.36 9.91
N ASP A 167 -8.36 -6.95 11.04
CA ASP A 167 -9.57 -7.75 11.15
C ASP A 167 -10.80 -6.89 10.81
N LYS A 168 -11.73 -7.45 10.04
CA LYS A 168 -12.99 -6.80 9.69
C LYS A 168 -13.85 -6.72 10.94
N ILE A 169 -13.88 -5.54 11.56
CA ILE A 169 -14.79 -5.27 12.66
C ILE A 169 -16.21 -5.24 12.09
N THR A 170 -16.98 -6.29 12.39
CA THR A 170 -18.40 -6.35 12.07
C THR A 170 -19.13 -5.79 13.29
N ASN A 171 -19.63 -4.55 13.19
CA ASN A 171 -20.50 -3.97 14.22
C ASN A 171 -21.91 -4.55 14.14
#